data_AF-A0A0L0FN79-F1
#
_entry.id   AF-A0A0L0FN79-F1
#
_cell.length_a   1.000
_cell.length_b   1.000
_cell.length_c   1.000
_cell.angle_alpha   90.00
_cell.angle_beta   90.00
_cell.angle_gamma   90.00
#
_symmetry.space_group_name_H-M   'P 1'
#
loop_
_entity.id
_entity.type
_entity.pdbx_description
1 polymer ?
#
loop_
_entity_poly.entity_id
_entity_poly.type
_entity_poly.pdbx_seq_one_letter_code
_entity_poly.pdbx_strand_id
1 'polypeptide(L)'
;MHRFLERIYEQKLQSHIDESLEAAKQQSLPVYLKVLTKLHTKALSLKEALQSIDMCQEPTLLTKLTDNLFCLHLPEDVYIRNEIRSLRVSYIEQLNQYYTSIGHMKPTNNPSTNLMGRMFDSLTVSKENEEVSGVPVSSELALTFIYENKEALQRAKQLSPPEQIAENIERIVDLLLKFLCVQHLDYALDVSLSKLMIHGPMRSTPALDVFETISKVNYVFHVLTTYFNTSVVPAVEGYFAITASVTDEKNAIAQTLQTKINSCLIRSLE
;
A
#
# COMPACT_ATOMS: atom_id res chain seq x y z
N MET A 1 22.84 -3.04 -40.31
CA MET A 1 21.62 -2.61 -39.60
C MET A 1 21.58 -3.13 -38.17
N HIS A 2 21.76 -4.43 -37.93
CA HIS A 2 21.83 -5.00 -36.57
C HIS A 2 22.83 -4.27 -35.63
N ARG A 3 24.10 -4.09 -36.02
CA ARG A 3 25.10 -3.29 -35.26
C ARG A 3 24.74 -1.82 -35.02
N PHE A 4 23.88 -1.24 -35.85
CA PHE A 4 23.43 0.15 -35.68
C PHE A 4 22.32 0.23 -34.62
N LEU A 5 21.40 -0.73 -34.63
CA LEU A 5 20.40 -0.90 -33.58
C LEU A 5 21.05 -1.19 -32.22
N GLU A 6 22.02 -2.11 -32.17
CA GLU A 6 22.80 -2.39 -30.96
C GLU A 6 23.46 -1.12 -30.41
N ARG A 7 24.16 -0.34 -31.25
CA ARG A 7 24.77 0.93 -30.83
C ARG A 7 23.77 1.96 -30.33
N ILE A 8 22.60 2.08 -30.95
CA ILE A 8 21.56 3.02 -30.49
C ILE A 8 21.05 2.59 -29.11
N TYR A 9 20.77 1.30 -28.93
CA TYR A 9 20.31 0.75 -27.66
C TYR A 9 21.36 0.95 -26.57
N GLU A 10 22.59 0.47 -26.78
CA GLU A 10 23.66 0.47 -25.78
C GLU A 10 24.25 1.86 -25.50
N GLN A 11 24.30 2.77 -26.48
CA GLN A 11 24.90 4.09 -26.26
C GLN A 11 23.84 5.16 -25.99
N LYS A 12 22.85 5.32 -26.87
CA LYS A 12 21.96 6.48 -26.78
C LYS A 12 20.79 6.23 -25.85
N LEU A 13 20.17 5.04 -25.93
CA LEU A 13 19.03 4.69 -25.11
C LEU A 13 19.46 4.41 -23.67
N GLN A 14 20.52 3.61 -23.48
CA GLN A 14 21.03 3.29 -22.16
C GLN A 14 21.49 4.55 -21.40
N SER A 15 22.30 5.42 -22.00
CA SER A 15 22.72 6.67 -21.33
C SER A 15 21.54 7.59 -21.00
N HIS A 16 20.53 7.68 -21.87
CA HIS A 16 19.33 8.48 -21.57
C HIS A 16 18.49 7.86 -20.43
N ILE A 17 18.38 6.53 -20.37
CA ILE A 17 17.70 5.82 -19.28
C ILE A 17 18.45 6.06 -17.98
N ASP A 18 19.77 5.89 -17.96
CA ASP A 18 20.61 6.08 -16.77
C ASP A 18 20.53 7.52 -16.24
N GLU A 19 20.70 8.53 -17.11
CA GLU A 19 20.59 9.94 -16.73
C GLU A 19 19.19 10.29 -16.18
N SER A 20 18.14 9.80 -16.85
CA SER A 20 16.77 10.07 -16.43
C SER A 20 16.39 9.36 -15.13
N LEU A 21 16.93 8.16 -14.88
CA LEU A 21 16.68 7.41 -13.66
C LEU A 21 17.47 7.96 -12.47
N GLU A 22 18.72 8.37 -12.67
CA GLU A 22 19.52 9.03 -11.63
C GLU A 22 18.90 10.39 -11.23
N ALA A 23 18.45 11.19 -12.20
CA ALA A 23 17.73 12.44 -11.91
C ALA A 23 16.44 12.18 -11.11
N ALA A 24 15.69 11.13 -11.42
CA ALA A 24 14.47 10.77 -10.71
C ALA A 24 14.75 10.25 -9.29
N LYS A 25 15.83 9.48 -9.11
CA LYS A 25 16.28 8.94 -7.83
C LYS A 25 16.71 10.04 -6.85
N GLN A 26 17.30 11.12 -7.37
CA GLN A 26 17.67 12.30 -6.56
C GLN A 26 16.46 13.06 -6.03
N GLN A 27 15.31 13.01 -6.73
CA GLN A 27 14.10 13.69 -6.27
C GLN A 27 13.37 12.88 -5.20
N SER A 28 12.92 11.68 -5.53
CA SER A 28 12.27 10.77 -4.59
C SER A 28 12.10 9.37 -5.18
N LEU A 29 12.01 8.37 -4.30
CA LEU A 29 11.75 6.99 -4.68
C LEU A 29 10.44 6.77 -5.48
N PRO A 30 9.28 7.39 -5.12
CA PRO A 30 8.07 7.25 -5.93
C PRO A 30 8.18 7.88 -7.32
N VAL A 31 8.93 8.99 -7.45
CA VAL A 31 9.20 9.60 -8.77
C VAL A 31 10.08 8.68 -9.61
N TYR A 32 11.11 8.07 -9.01
CA TYR A 32 11.92 7.05 -9.66
C TYR A 32 11.07 5.91 -10.23
N LEU A 33 10.15 5.33 -9.42
CA LEU A 33 9.29 4.23 -9.85
C LEU A 33 8.37 4.65 -11.02
N LYS A 34 7.78 5.85 -10.96
CA LYS A 34 6.94 6.38 -12.05
C LYS A 34 7.73 6.60 -13.34
N VAL A 35 8.94 7.16 -13.25
CA VAL A 35 9.81 7.38 -14.40
C VAL A 35 10.27 6.05 -14.99
N LEU A 36 10.61 5.07 -14.15
CA LEU A 36 10.98 3.72 -14.58
C LEU A 36 9.85 3.05 -15.37
N THR A 37 8.62 3.07 -14.85
CA THR A 37 7.45 2.53 -15.56
C THR A 37 7.22 3.23 -16.91
N LYS A 38 7.37 4.55 -16.95
CA LYS A 38 7.20 5.34 -18.18
C LYS A 38 8.28 5.03 -19.23
N LEU A 39 9.54 4.83 -18.80
CA LEU A 39 10.63 4.48 -19.71
C LEU A 39 10.48 3.05 -20.20
N HIS A 40 10.10 2.12 -19.33
CA HIS A 40 9.88 0.72 -19.70
C HIS A 40 8.73 0.57 -20.72
N THR A 41 7.58 1.21 -20.48
CA THR A 41 6.45 1.19 -21.42
C THR A 41 6.78 1.82 -22.76
N LYS A 42 7.58 2.90 -22.79
CA LYS A 42 8.09 3.50 -24.03
C LYS A 42 9.09 2.61 -24.76
N ALA A 43 9.95 1.90 -24.02
CA ALA A 43 10.90 0.96 -24.63
C ALA A 43 10.17 -0.23 -25.25
N LEU A 44 9.10 -0.72 -24.59
CA LEU A 44 8.23 -1.75 -25.14
C LEU A 44 7.46 -1.28 -26.38
N SER A 45 6.88 -0.07 -26.38
CA SER A 45 6.20 0.44 -27.56
C SER A 45 7.16 0.71 -28.73
N LEU A 46 8.39 1.14 -28.44
CA LEU A 46 9.45 1.23 -29.45
C LEU A 46 9.81 -0.14 -30.03
N LYS A 47 9.93 -1.16 -29.17
CA LYS A 47 10.19 -2.54 -29.58
C LYS A 47 9.08 -3.06 -30.50
N GLU A 48 7.81 -2.85 -30.14
CA GLU A 48 6.65 -3.24 -30.97
C GLU A 48 6.64 -2.49 -32.32
N ALA A 49 6.89 -1.18 -32.31
CA ALA A 49 6.98 -0.39 -33.53
C ALA A 49 8.11 -0.88 -34.45
N LEU A 50 9.29 -1.19 -33.90
CA LEU A 50 10.42 -1.72 -34.67
C LEU A 50 10.17 -3.15 -35.19
N GLN A 51 9.41 -3.97 -34.45
CA GLN A 51 8.95 -5.29 -34.93
C GLN A 51 7.98 -5.16 -36.10
N SER A 52 7.05 -4.21 -36.05
CA SER A 52 6.03 -4.02 -37.10
C SER A 52 6.59 -3.55 -38.45
N ILE A 53 7.77 -2.94 -38.46
CA ILE A 53 8.42 -2.42 -39.68
C ILE A 53 9.26 -3.53 -40.36
N ASP A 54 9.22 -4.78 -39.87
CA ASP A 54 10.07 -5.90 -40.32
C ASP A 54 11.58 -5.55 -40.34
N MET A 55 11.99 -4.57 -39.52
CA MET A 55 13.37 -4.06 -39.47
C MET A 55 14.35 -5.08 -38.89
N CYS A 56 13.85 -6.10 -38.20
CA CYS A 56 14.64 -7.19 -37.61
C CYS A 56 14.03 -8.55 -37.99
N GLN A 57 14.80 -9.34 -38.74
CA GLN A 57 14.44 -10.74 -39.06
C GLN A 57 14.48 -11.66 -37.84
N GLU A 58 15.16 -11.27 -36.76
CA GLU A 58 15.20 -11.99 -35.49
C GLU A 58 14.48 -11.20 -34.37
N PRO A 59 13.24 -11.55 -34.01
CA PRO A 59 12.50 -10.90 -32.93
C PRO A 59 13.15 -11.12 -31.55
N THR A 60 13.99 -12.14 -31.43
CA THR A 60 14.74 -12.54 -30.23
C THR A 60 15.91 -11.60 -29.89
N LEU A 61 16.42 -10.82 -30.84
CA LEU A 61 17.49 -9.85 -30.59
C LEU A 61 16.91 -8.58 -29.94
N LEU A 62 15.74 -8.15 -30.39
CA LEU A 62 15.11 -6.93 -29.89
C LEU A 62 14.55 -7.12 -28.47
N THR A 63 14.06 -8.31 -28.13
CA THR A 63 13.75 -8.69 -26.75
C THR A 63 15.00 -8.57 -25.88
N LYS A 64 16.10 -9.26 -26.25
CA LYS A 64 17.36 -9.23 -25.48
C LYS A 64 17.91 -7.82 -25.29
N LEU A 65 17.91 -6.99 -26.34
CA LEU A 65 18.36 -5.61 -26.25
C LEU A 65 17.49 -4.79 -25.31
N THR A 66 16.16 -4.98 -25.36
CA THR A 66 15.24 -4.28 -24.46
C THR A 66 15.42 -4.73 -23.01
N ASP A 67 15.60 -6.03 -22.78
CA ASP A 67 15.84 -6.59 -21.45
C ASP A 67 17.19 -6.10 -20.88
N ASN A 68 18.22 -6.04 -21.72
CA ASN A 68 19.55 -5.53 -21.35
C ASN A 68 19.56 -4.05 -20.95
N LEU A 69 18.68 -3.21 -21.53
CA LEU A 69 18.57 -1.78 -21.15
C LEU A 69 18.19 -1.61 -19.67
N PHE A 70 17.44 -2.56 -19.13
CA PHE A 70 16.89 -2.46 -17.78
C PHE A 70 17.54 -3.42 -16.79
N CYS A 71 18.39 -4.35 -17.22
CA CYS A 71 19.11 -5.29 -16.34
C CYS A 71 19.79 -4.63 -15.12
N LEU A 72 20.33 -3.41 -15.27
CA LEU A 72 20.97 -2.67 -14.17
C LEU A 72 19.98 -2.06 -13.17
N HIS A 73 18.75 -1.75 -13.61
CA HIS A 73 17.73 -1.04 -12.83
C HIS A 73 16.58 -1.94 -12.35
N LEU A 74 16.44 -3.10 -12.99
CA LEU A 74 15.52 -4.18 -12.68
C LEU A 74 16.25 -5.51 -12.34
N PRO A 75 17.26 -5.55 -11.45
CA PRO A 75 17.72 -6.83 -10.92
C PRO A 75 16.59 -7.53 -10.16
N GLU A 76 16.66 -8.86 -10.09
CA GLU A 76 15.71 -9.69 -9.32
C GLU A 76 15.50 -9.11 -7.90
N ASP A 77 14.23 -9.00 -7.51
CA ASP A 77 13.74 -8.42 -6.26
C ASP A 77 14.06 -6.93 -5.96
N VAL A 78 14.86 -6.20 -6.75
CA VAL A 78 15.17 -4.78 -6.45
C VAL A 78 13.94 -3.88 -6.59
N TYR A 79 13.18 -4.09 -7.66
CA TYR A 79 11.97 -3.33 -7.93
C TYR A 79 10.96 -3.48 -6.79
N ILE A 80 10.61 -4.72 -6.43
CA ILE A 80 9.58 -4.97 -5.41
C ILE A 80 10.00 -4.45 -4.04
N ARG A 81 11.30 -4.53 -3.67
CA ARG A 81 11.80 -3.93 -2.44
C ARG A 81 11.62 -2.42 -2.42
N ASN A 82 11.93 -1.75 -3.53
CA ASN A 82 11.77 -0.30 -3.64
C ASN A 82 10.30 0.12 -3.63
N GLU A 83 9.44 -0.63 -4.32
CA GLU A 83 7.99 -0.42 -4.35
C GLU A 83 7.37 -0.54 -2.95
N ILE A 84 7.65 -1.64 -2.23
CA ILE A 84 7.19 -1.86 -0.85
C ILE A 84 7.73 -0.78 0.08
N ARG A 85 9.00 -0.40 -0.06
CA ARG A 85 9.60 0.67 0.75
C ARG A 85 8.90 2.01 0.51
N SER A 86 8.64 2.35 -0.75
CA SER A 86 7.96 3.59 -1.12
C SER A 86 6.54 3.64 -0.55
N LEU A 87 5.76 2.58 -0.75
CA LEU A 87 4.40 2.47 -0.21
C LEU A 87 4.38 2.55 1.32
N ARG A 88 5.31 1.85 1.98
CA ARG A 88 5.40 1.87 3.45
C ARG A 88 5.67 3.27 3.99
N VAL A 89 6.60 4.01 3.38
CA VAL A 89 6.90 5.39 3.80
C VAL A 89 5.65 6.26 3.61
N SER A 90 4.99 6.17 2.45
CA SER A 90 3.75 6.90 2.17
C SER A 90 2.66 6.61 3.20
N TYR A 91 2.37 5.33 3.47
CA TYR A 91 1.33 4.93 4.41
C TYR A 91 1.62 5.39 5.85
N ILE A 92 2.88 5.33 6.28
CA ILE A 92 3.29 5.82 7.60
C ILE A 92 3.09 7.33 7.69
N GLU A 93 3.53 8.09 6.68
CA GLU A 93 3.42 9.54 6.65
C GLU A 93 1.95 9.98 6.70
N GLN A 94 1.10 9.39 5.88
CA GLN A 94 -0.34 9.71 5.85
C GLN A 94 -1.07 9.31 7.14
N LEU A 95 -0.76 8.15 7.73
CA LEU A 95 -1.32 7.78 9.04
C LEU A 95 -0.89 8.75 10.12
N ASN A 96 0.41 9.09 10.18
CA ASN A 96 0.93 10.01 11.18
C ASN A 96 0.33 11.40 11.03
N GLN A 97 0.22 11.90 9.80
CA GLN A 97 -0.44 13.17 9.50
C GLN A 97 -1.90 13.16 9.97
N TYR A 98 -2.64 12.09 9.67
CA TYR A 98 -4.02 11.94 10.10
C TYR A 98 -4.16 11.89 11.63
N TYR A 99 -3.42 11.02 12.30
CA TYR A 99 -3.51 10.88 13.76
C TYR A 99 -3.06 12.14 14.50
N THR A 100 -2.04 12.84 13.99
CA THR A 100 -1.63 14.16 14.52
C THR A 100 -2.73 15.19 14.35
N SER A 101 -3.42 15.20 13.20
CA SER A 101 -4.51 16.16 12.93
C SER A 101 -5.73 16.00 13.85
N ILE A 102 -5.97 14.78 14.34
CA ILE A 102 -7.06 14.49 15.29
C ILE A 102 -6.60 14.51 16.77
N GLY A 103 -5.34 14.88 17.04
CA GLY A 103 -4.78 14.91 18.40
C GLY A 103 -4.50 13.53 19.02
N HIS A 104 -4.48 12.46 18.23
CA HIS A 104 -4.15 11.12 18.71
C HIS A 104 -2.67 10.80 18.51
N MET A 105 -1.96 10.47 19.59
CA MET A 105 -0.68 9.76 19.49
C MET A 105 -0.93 8.26 19.70
N LYS A 106 -0.63 7.44 18.68
CA LYS A 106 -0.69 5.99 18.83
C LYS A 106 0.38 5.57 19.86
N PRO A 107 0.05 4.77 20.88
CA PRO A 107 1.05 4.31 21.86
C PRO A 107 2.16 3.59 21.11
N THR A 108 3.37 4.13 21.19
CA THR A 108 4.53 3.56 20.53
C THR A 108 4.89 2.25 21.21
N ASN A 109 4.70 1.13 20.53
CA ASN A 109 5.08 -0.21 21.00
C ASN A 109 6.60 -0.42 20.89
N ASN A 110 7.40 0.49 21.43
CA ASN A 110 8.82 0.27 21.65
C ASN A 110 9.01 -0.39 23.02
N PRO A 111 9.45 -1.66 23.11
CA PRO A 111 9.63 -2.36 24.38
C PRO A 111 10.83 -1.86 25.20
N SER A 112 11.45 -0.74 24.83
CA SER A 112 12.69 -0.21 25.44
C SER A 112 12.52 1.09 26.25
N THR A 113 11.30 1.61 26.44
CA THR A 113 11.11 2.79 27.28
C THR A 113 10.96 2.39 28.75
N ASN A 114 11.94 2.83 29.55
CA ASN A 114 12.07 2.62 30.99
C ASN A 114 10.73 2.80 31.73
N LEU A 115 10.53 1.99 32.78
CA LEU A 115 9.37 2.00 33.69
C LEU A 115 8.96 3.41 34.16
N MET A 116 9.93 4.33 34.28
CA MET A 116 9.71 5.72 34.68
C MET A 116 9.07 6.59 33.59
N GLY A 117 9.31 6.28 32.31
CA GLY A 117 8.62 6.91 31.18
C GLY A 117 7.15 6.52 31.11
N ARG A 118 6.82 5.24 31.40
CA ARG A 118 5.43 4.77 31.52
C ARG A 118 4.68 5.41 32.70
N MET A 119 5.36 5.66 33.83
CA MET A 119 4.76 6.36 34.96
C MET A 119 4.56 7.85 34.68
N PHE A 120 5.48 8.49 33.96
CA PHE A 120 5.31 9.88 33.54
C PHE A 120 4.19 10.04 32.52
N ASP A 121 4.09 9.12 31.55
CA ASP A 121 2.99 9.07 30.57
C ASP A 121 1.64 8.81 31.26
N SER A 122 1.62 7.92 32.26
CA SER A 122 0.44 7.68 33.10
C SER A 122 0.06 8.87 33.98
N LEU A 123 1.00 9.73 34.35
CA LEU A 123 0.77 10.93 35.18
C LEU A 123 0.47 12.18 34.34
N THR A 124 0.91 12.23 33.08
CA THR A 124 0.50 13.27 32.12
C THR A 124 -0.88 13.01 31.52
N VAL A 125 -1.31 11.75 31.39
CA VAL A 125 -2.71 11.39 31.06
C VAL A 125 -3.70 11.84 32.15
N SER A 126 -3.20 12.22 33.33
CA SER A 126 -4.02 12.72 34.45
C SER A 126 -4.26 14.25 34.41
N LYS A 127 -3.75 14.96 33.41
CA LYS A 127 -4.03 16.39 33.21
C LYS A 127 -4.52 16.62 31.78
N GLU A 128 -5.77 17.09 31.69
CA GLU A 128 -6.48 17.49 30.47
C GLU A 128 -6.86 16.28 29.60
N ASN A 129 -8.03 15.64 29.77
CA ASN A 129 -9.30 16.06 29.15
C ASN A 129 -9.18 16.97 27.91
N GLU A 130 -8.18 16.75 27.05
CA GLU A 130 -8.39 17.00 25.63
C GLU A 130 -9.30 15.88 25.14
N GLU A 131 -10.60 16.19 25.02
CA GLU A 131 -11.52 15.36 24.25
C GLU A 131 -10.83 15.08 22.91
N VAL A 132 -10.47 13.83 22.66
CA VAL A 132 -10.07 13.38 21.34
C VAL A 132 -11.26 13.66 20.42
N SER A 133 -11.23 14.83 19.80
CA SER A 133 -12.28 15.39 18.97
C SER A 133 -12.15 14.78 17.58
N GLY A 134 -12.64 13.56 17.44
CA GLY A 134 -12.71 12.92 16.13
C GLY A 134 -13.02 11.44 16.18
N VAL A 135 -13.75 11.00 15.17
CA VAL A 135 -13.90 9.58 14.87
C VAL A 135 -12.55 9.04 14.36
N PRO A 136 -11.98 7.99 14.95
CA PRO A 136 -10.63 7.51 14.63
C PRO A 136 -10.51 6.84 13.24
N VAL A 137 -11.54 6.94 12.39
CA VAL A 137 -11.60 6.35 11.04
C VAL A 137 -11.72 7.45 9.99
N SER A 138 -10.81 7.44 9.02
CA SER A 138 -10.86 8.29 7.83
C SER A 138 -11.08 7.47 6.57
N SER A 139 -12.25 7.67 5.96
CA SER A 139 -12.56 7.10 4.66
C SER A 139 -11.66 7.65 3.55
N GLU A 140 -11.23 8.91 3.65
CA GLU A 140 -10.34 9.54 2.67
C GLU A 140 -8.95 8.90 2.69
N LEU A 141 -8.39 8.68 3.88
CA LEU A 141 -7.11 7.98 4.05
C LEU A 141 -7.17 6.57 3.44
N ALA A 142 -8.27 5.85 3.70
CA ALA A 142 -8.49 4.52 3.13
C ALA A 142 -8.55 4.53 1.60
N LEU A 143 -9.22 5.53 1.01
CA LEU A 143 -9.30 5.68 -0.44
C LEU A 143 -7.92 5.99 -1.05
N THR A 144 -7.12 6.84 -0.40
CA THR A 144 -5.75 7.15 -0.83
C THR A 144 -4.87 5.89 -0.80
N PHE A 145 -4.94 5.08 0.25
CA PHE A 145 -4.21 3.80 0.33
C PHE A 145 -4.59 2.84 -0.79
N ILE A 146 -5.90 2.70 -1.05
CA ILE A 146 -6.39 1.83 -2.13
C ILE A 146 -5.93 2.36 -3.49
N TYR A 147 -5.93 3.68 -3.70
CA TYR A 147 -5.47 4.30 -4.94
C TYR A 147 -3.97 4.07 -5.17
N GLU A 148 -3.13 4.33 -4.17
CA GLU A 148 -1.69 4.09 -4.26
C GLU A 148 -1.36 2.61 -4.49
N ASN A 149 -2.10 1.71 -3.83
CA ASN A 149 -1.96 0.27 -4.03
C ASN A 149 -2.34 -0.12 -5.47
N LYS A 150 -3.40 0.45 -6.02
CA LYS A 150 -3.81 0.21 -7.42
C LYS A 150 -2.75 0.65 -8.42
N GLU A 151 -2.13 1.82 -8.21
CA GLU A 151 -0.99 2.25 -9.05
C GLU A 151 0.19 1.29 -8.92
N ALA A 152 0.49 0.80 -7.70
CA ALA A 152 1.56 -0.16 -7.46
C ALA A 152 1.30 -1.53 -8.14
N LEU A 153 0.06 -2.02 -8.13
CA LEU A 153 -0.31 -3.23 -8.87
C LEU A 153 -0.09 -3.08 -10.38
N GLN A 154 -0.44 -1.92 -10.94
CA GLN A 154 -0.20 -1.64 -12.36
C GLN A 154 1.29 -1.63 -12.69
N ARG A 155 2.11 -0.99 -11.85
CA ARG A 155 3.57 -1.03 -12.00
C ARG A 155 4.11 -2.45 -11.86
N ALA A 156 3.61 -3.23 -10.90
CA ALA A 156 4.08 -4.58 -10.64
C ALA A 156 3.81 -5.52 -11.83
N LYS A 157 2.66 -5.39 -12.51
CA LYS A 157 2.38 -6.13 -13.74
C LYS A 157 3.33 -5.78 -14.89
N GLN A 158 3.84 -4.55 -14.93
CA GLN A 158 4.68 -4.07 -16.03
C GLN A 158 6.17 -4.25 -15.78
N LEU A 159 6.61 -4.20 -14.52
CA LEU A 159 8.02 -4.18 -14.13
C LEU A 159 8.49 -5.46 -13.44
N SER A 160 7.58 -6.29 -12.91
CA SER A 160 8.00 -7.57 -12.30
C SER A 160 8.29 -8.61 -13.37
N PRO A 161 9.25 -9.50 -13.14
CA PRO A 161 9.46 -10.65 -14.01
C PRO A 161 8.20 -11.55 -13.99
N PRO A 162 7.84 -12.18 -15.12
CA PRO A 162 6.56 -12.88 -15.29
C PRO A 162 6.32 -14.01 -14.28
N GLU A 163 7.40 -14.64 -13.83
CA GLU A 163 7.36 -15.73 -12.85
C GLU A 163 7.05 -15.25 -11.43
N GLN A 164 7.34 -13.98 -11.11
CA GLN A 164 7.19 -13.40 -9.77
C GLN A 164 6.04 -12.38 -9.68
N ILE A 165 5.32 -12.11 -10.77
CA ILE A 165 4.22 -11.12 -10.79
C ILE A 165 3.23 -11.36 -9.64
N ALA A 166 2.78 -12.61 -9.50
CA ALA A 166 1.76 -12.94 -8.51
C ALA A 166 2.27 -12.82 -7.07
N GLU A 167 3.48 -13.29 -6.77
CA GLU A 167 4.09 -13.15 -5.43
C GLU A 167 4.34 -11.68 -5.08
N ASN A 168 4.77 -10.87 -6.05
CA ASN A 168 4.96 -9.45 -5.86
C ASN A 168 3.64 -8.70 -5.62
N ILE A 169 2.56 -9.10 -6.30
CA ILE A 169 1.22 -8.57 -6.06
C ILE A 169 0.74 -8.93 -4.64
N GLU A 170 0.92 -10.18 -4.21
CA GLU A 170 0.61 -10.61 -2.84
C GLU A 170 1.33 -9.73 -1.82
N ARG A 171 2.66 -9.58 -1.92
CA ARG A 171 3.44 -8.71 -1.01
C ARG A 171 2.94 -7.25 -0.96
N ILE A 172 2.46 -6.71 -2.08
CA ILE A 172 1.88 -5.35 -2.16
C ILE A 172 0.52 -5.29 -1.46
N VAL A 173 -0.31 -6.31 -1.63
CA VAL A 173 -1.64 -6.40 -1.01
C VAL A 173 -1.54 -6.64 0.49
N ASP A 174 -0.65 -7.52 0.95
CA ASP A 174 -0.36 -7.75 2.36
C ASP A 174 -0.03 -6.44 3.08
N LEU A 175 0.77 -5.57 2.44
CA LEU A 175 1.14 -4.28 3.00
C LEU A 175 -0.10 -3.39 3.16
N LEU A 176 -0.98 -3.34 2.16
CA LEU A 176 -2.25 -2.62 2.26
C LEU A 176 -3.10 -3.15 3.42
N LEU A 177 -3.29 -4.46 3.51
CA LEU A 177 -4.09 -5.09 4.57
C LEU A 177 -3.53 -4.77 5.96
N LYS A 178 -2.21 -4.82 6.14
CA LYS A 178 -1.54 -4.47 7.40
C LYS A 178 -1.76 -3.01 7.79
N PHE A 179 -1.65 -2.07 6.84
CA PHE A 179 -1.77 -0.65 7.15
C PHE A 179 -3.24 -0.19 7.26
N LEU A 180 -4.08 -0.60 6.33
CA LEU A 180 -5.49 -0.21 6.29
C LEU A 180 -6.29 -0.97 7.36
N CYS A 181 -6.29 -2.30 7.32
CA CYS A 181 -7.18 -3.07 8.19
C CYS A 181 -6.65 -3.13 9.62
N VAL A 182 -5.36 -3.42 9.83
CA VAL A 182 -4.82 -3.59 11.18
C VAL A 182 -4.44 -2.25 11.81
N GLN A 183 -3.65 -1.42 11.13
CA GLN A 183 -3.16 -0.18 11.76
C GLN A 183 -4.17 0.96 11.81
N HIS A 184 -5.19 0.94 10.94
CA HIS A 184 -6.22 1.97 10.89
C HIS A 184 -7.58 1.48 11.39
N LEU A 185 -8.23 0.52 10.71
CA LEU A 185 -9.59 0.10 11.07
C LEU A 185 -9.66 -0.62 12.43
N ASP A 186 -8.80 -1.61 12.65
CA ASP A 186 -8.76 -2.41 13.87
C ASP A 186 -8.41 -1.55 15.09
N TYR A 187 -7.40 -0.69 14.94
CA TYR A 187 -7.02 0.29 15.96
C TYR A 187 -8.17 1.27 16.29
N ALA A 188 -8.89 1.76 15.28
CA ALA A 188 -10.01 2.68 15.50
C ALA A 188 -11.16 2.03 16.28
N LEU A 189 -11.43 0.73 16.03
CA LEU A 189 -12.39 -0.04 16.82
C LEU A 189 -11.91 -0.24 18.27
N ASP A 190 -10.62 -0.50 18.49
CA ASP A 190 -10.06 -0.65 19.84
C ASP A 190 -10.14 0.65 20.65
N VAL A 191 -9.87 1.79 20.01
CA VAL A 191 -10.05 3.13 20.62
C VAL A 191 -11.51 3.35 20.99
N SER A 192 -12.44 2.98 20.10
CA SER A 192 -13.89 3.16 20.31
C SER A 192 -14.41 2.26 21.45
N LEU A 193 -13.94 1.00 21.53
CA LEU A 193 -14.23 0.10 22.64
C LEU A 193 -13.71 0.64 23.97
N SER A 194 -12.49 1.19 23.97
CA SER A 194 -11.89 1.77 25.17
C SER A 194 -12.68 2.97 25.69
N LYS A 195 -13.17 3.84 24.79
CA LYS A 195 -14.05 4.96 25.14
C LYS A 195 -15.35 4.47 25.83
N LEU A 196 -15.97 3.40 25.32
CA LEU A 196 -17.17 2.80 25.93
C LEU A 196 -16.89 2.22 27.33
N MET A 197 -15.73 1.58 27.53
CA MET A 197 -15.37 1.00 28.83
C MET A 197 -15.16 2.06 29.93
N ILE A 198 -14.65 3.23 29.58
CA ILE A 198 -14.29 4.29 30.54
C ILE A 198 -15.51 5.13 30.93
N HIS A 199 -16.40 5.44 29.99
CA HIS A 199 -17.50 6.38 30.23
C HIS A 199 -18.82 5.75 30.70
N GLY A 200 -18.95 4.42 30.61
CA GLY A 200 -20.19 3.70 30.94
C GLY A 200 -21.37 4.08 30.03
N PRO A 201 -22.50 3.36 30.10
CA PRO A 201 -23.64 3.54 29.19
C PRO A 201 -24.48 4.81 29.45
N MET A 202 -24.12 5.61 30.46
CA MET A 202 -24.89 6.77 30.91
C MET A 202 -24.65 8.07 30.12
N ARG A 203 -23.70 8.10 29.18
CA ARG A 203 -23.52 9.23 28.25
C ARG A 203 -24.02 8.82 26.86
N SER A 204 -24.91 9.61 26.27
CA SER A 204 -25.47 9.36 24.93
C SER A 204 -24.52 9.73 23.78
N THR A 205 -23.55 10.62 24.01
CA THR A 205 -22.59 11.09 23.00
C THR A 205 -21.53 10.04 22.60
N PRO A 206 -20.91 9.26 23.51
CA PRO A 206 -19.95 8.21 23.14
C PRO A 206 -20.55 7.07 22.32
N ALA A 207 -21.84 6.76 22.53
CA ALA A 207 -22.52 5.73 21.75
C ALA A 207 -22.68 6.14 20.28
N LEU A 208 -22.98 7.43 20.01
CA LEU A 208 -23.09 7.95 18.63
C LEU A 208 -21.76 7.91 17.88
N ASP A 209 -20.65 8.27 18.52
CA ASP A 209 -19.32 8.21 17.92
C ASP A 209 -18.93 6.77 17.54
N VAL A 210 -19.35 5.78 18.34
CA VAL A 210 -19.12 4.36 18.06
C VAL A 210 -19.93 3.91 16.86
N PHE A 211 -21.22 4.28 16.76
CA PHE A 211 -22.03 3.96 15.58
C PHE A 211 -21.46 4.63 14.32
N GLU A 212 -20.98 5.86 14.39
CA GLU A 212 -20.31 6.53 13.28
C GLU A 212 -19.02 5.81 12.89
N THR A 213 -18.21 5.40 13.86
CA THR A 213 -17.00 4.59 13.65
C THR A 213 -17.34 3.29 12.92
N ILE A 214 -18.32 2.52 13.42
CA ILE A 214 -18.74 1.26 12.81
C ILE A 214 -19.24 1.48 11.38
N SER A 215 -20.03 2.54 11.15
CA SER A 215 -20.53 2.89 9.82
C SER A 215 -19.37 3.18 8.85
N LYS A 216 -18.37 3.96 9.27
CA LYS A 216 -17.18 4.25 8.46
C LYS A 216 -16.32 3.00 8.21
N VAL A 217 -16.12 2.15 9.21
CA VAL A 217 -15.39 0.87 9.04
C VAL A 217 -16.10 -0.01 8.01
N ASN A 218 -17.42 -0.15 8.10
CA ASN A 218 -18.20 -0.93 7.14
C ASN A 218 -18.12 -0.37 5.72
N TYR A 219 -18.20 0.96 5.58
CA TYR A 219 -18.01 1.63 4.30
C TYR A 219 -16.64 1.33 3.71
N VAL A 220 -15.56 1.55 4.47
CA VAL A 220 -14.19 1.29 4.00
C VAL A 220 -14.00 -0.18 3.64
N PHE A 221 -14.53 -1.11 4.44
CA PHE A 221 -14.44 -2.54 4.16
C PHE A 221 -15.21 -2.94 2.89
N HIS A 222 -16.35 -2.31 2.60
CA HIS A 222 -17.07 -2.50 1.34
C HIS A 222 -16.27 -1.99 0.14
N VAL A 223 -15.66 -0.82 0.26
CA VAL A 223 -14.76 -0.27 -0.79
C VAL A 223 -13.57 -1.20 -1.01
N LEU A 224 -12.95 -1.71 0.07
CA LEU A 224 -11.87 -2.69 0.00
C LEU A 224 -12.31 -3.97 -0.72
N THR A 225 -13.49 -4.50 -0.39
CA THR A 225 -14.03 -5.70 -1.05
C THR A 225 -14.24 -5.46 -2.55
N THR A 226 -14.76 -4.30 -2.94
CA THR A 226 -14.91 -3.90 -4.34
C THR A 226 -13.55 -3.79 -5.03
N TYR A 227 -12.55 -3.20 -4.38
CA TYR A 227 -11.17 -3.13 -4.89
C TYR A 227 -10.57 -4.52 -5.14
N PHE A 228 -10.73 -5.46 -4.20
CA PHE A 228 -10.24 -6.82 -4.37
C PHE A 228 -10.85 -7.51 -5.58
N ASN A 229 -12.18 -7.43 -5.73
CA ASN A 229 -12.88 -8.10 -6.82
C ASN A 229 -12.59 -7.48 -8.20
N THR A 230 -12.35 -6.16 -8.26
CA THR A 230 -12.17 -5.43 -9.53
C THR A 230 -10.71 -5.29 -9.96
N SER A 231 -9.77 -5.34 -9.02
CA SER A 231 -8.35 -5.02 -9.29
C SER A 231 -7.40 -6.13 -8.86
N VAL A 232 -7.54 -6.67 -7.65
CA VAL A 232 -6.59 -7.66 -7.09
C VAL A 232 -6.81 -9.04 -7.71
N VAL A 233 -8.04 -9.58 -7.65
CA VAL A 233 -8.34 -10.92 -8.18
C VAL A 233 -8.02 -11.03 -9.68
N PRO A 234 -8.40 -10.07 -10.55
CA PRO A 234 -7.99 -10.09 -11.95
C PRO A 234 -6.47 -9.90 -12.17
N ALA A 235 -5.73 -9.44 -11.16
CA ALA A 235 -4.28 -9.27 -11.26
C ALA A 235 -3.48 -10.54 -11.00
N VAL A 236 -4.05 -11.48 -10.23
CA VAL A 236 -3.47 -12.80 -9.93
C VAL A 236 -4.25 -13.93 -10.59
N GLU A 237 -5.14 -13.60 -11.52
CA GLU A 237 -5.91 -14.58 -12.29
C GLU A 237 -4.95 -15.56 -13.00
N GLY A 238 -5.15 -16.86 -12.78
CA GLY A 238 -4.25 -17.92 -13.25
C GLY A 238 -3.29 -18.47 -12.18
N TYR A 239 -3.07 -17.77 -11.07
CA TYR A 239 -2.21 -18.22 -9.96
C TYR A 239 -3.05 -18.71 -8.77
N PHE A 240 -3.66 -19.89 -8.90
CA PHE A 240 -4.67 -20.40 -7.96
C PHE A 240 -4.25 -20.34 -6.47
N ALA A 241 -3.02 -20.75 -6.15
CA ALA A 241 -2.52 -20.74 -4.77
C ALA A 241 -2.45 -19.32 -4.18
N ILE A 242 -2.00 -18.34 -4.97
CA ILE A 242 -1.85 -16.95 -4.53
C ILE A 242 -3.22 -16.26 -4.46
N THR A 243 -4.10 -16.52 -5.43
CA THR A 243 -5.48 -16.03 -5.39
C THR A 243 -6.22 -16.51 -4.15
N ALA A 244 -6.04 -17.79 -3.79
CA ALA A 244 -6.59 -18.35 -2.55
C ALA A 244 -5.98 -17.66 -1.32
N SER A 245 -4.64 -17.59 -1.23
CA SER A 245 -3.92 -16.94 -0.12
C SER A 245 -4.41 -15.52 0.17
N VAL A 246 -4.41 -14.66 -0.86
CA VAL A 246 -4.83 -13.25 -0.77
C VAL A 246 -6.31 -13.12 -0.40
N THR A 247 -7.15 -14.04 -0.86
CA THR A 247 -8.59 -14.05 -0.53
C THR A 247 -8.83 -14.51 0.91
N ASP A 248 -8.09 -15.53 1.36
CA ASP A 248 -8.18 -16.09 2.70
C ASP A 248 -7.67 -15.09 3.75
N GLU A 249 -6.57 -14.39 3.49
CA GLU A 249 -6.08 -13.33 4.40
C GLU A 249 -7.10 -12.20 4.54
N LYS A 250 -7.68 -11.73 3.42
CA LYS A 250 -8.76 -10.74 3.45
C LYS A 250 -9.95 -11.22 4.29
N ASN A 251 -10.36 -12.48 4.12
CA ASN A 251 -11.49 -13.07 4.84
C ASN A 251 -11.20 -13.25 6.34
N ALA A 252 -9.98 -13.64 6.71
CA ALA A 252 -9.56 -13.76 8.11
C ALA A 252 -9.58 -12.39 8.82
N ILE A 253 -9.13 -11.34 8.14
CA ILE A 253 -9.21 -9.97 8.64
C ILE A 253 -10.67 -9.52 8.76
N ALA A 254 -11.51 -9.84 7.76
CA ALA A 254 -12.94 -9.52 7.79
C ALA A 254 -13.63 -10.11 9.03
N GLN A 255 -13.36 -11.37 9.34
CA GLN A 255 -13.90 -12.06 10.52
C GLN A 255 -13.44 -11.38 11.82
N THR A 256 -12.17 -10.96 11.88
CA THR A 256 -11.62 -10.27 13.04
C THR A 256 -12.31 -8.92 13.26
N LEU A 257 -12.42 -8.10 12.22
CA LEU A 257 -13.10 -6.81 12.26
C LEU A 257 -14.59 -6.98 12.62
N GLN A 258 -15.27 -7.96 12.05
CA GLN A 258 -16.68 -8.25 12.34
C GLN A 258 -16.89 -8.64 13.81
N THR A 259 -16.00 -9.46 14.37
CA THR A 259 -16.05 -9.85 15.78
C THR A 259 -15.93 -8.62 16.68
N LYS A 260 -14.98 -7.71 16.39
CA LYS A 260 -14.82 -6.46 17.15
C LYS A 260 -15.99 -5.50 16.99
N ILE A 261 -16.54 -5.36 15.78
CA ILE A 261 -17.76 -4.56 15.54
C ILE A 261 -18.90 -5.11 16.40
N ASN A 262 -19.12 -6.43 16.44
CA ASN A 262 -20.15 -7.03 17.28
C ASN A 262 -19.92 -6.73 18.76
N SER A 263 -18.68 -6.79 19.24
CA SER A 263 -18.35 -6.40 20.62
C SER A 263 -18.65 -4.92 20.90
N CYS A 264 -18.35 -4.02 19.95
CA CYS A 264 -18.69 -2.59 20.06
C CYS A 264 -20.20 -2.40 20.16
N LEU A 265 -20.96 -3.08 19.30
CA LEU A 265 -22.41 -2.99 19.27
C LEU A 265 -23.05 -3.46 20.57
N ILE A 266 -22.69 -4.66 21.04
CA ILE A 266 -23.23 -5.20 22.31
C ILE A 266 -22.99 -4.21 23.45
N ARG A 267 -21.76 -3.72 23.57
CA ARG A 267 -21.38 -2.82 24.67
C ARG A 267 -21.94 -1.40 24.54
N SER A 268 -22.35 -0.99 23.35
CA SER A 268 -23.05 0.28 23.13
C SER A 268 -24.56 0.20 23.44
N LEU A 269 -25.11 -1.01 23.51
CA LEU A 269 -26.53 -1.28 23.74
C LEU A 269 -26.85 -1.74 25.17
N GLU A 270 -25.85 -2.24 25.91
CA GLU A 270 -25.87 -2.46 27.37
C GLU A 270 -25.82 -1.14 28.14
#